data_AF-A0AAW2V063-F1
#
_entry.id   AF-A0AAW2V063-F1
#
_cell.length_a   1.000
_cell.length_b   1.000
_cell.length_c   1.000
_cell.angle_alpha   90.00
_cell.angle_beta   90.00
_cell.angle_gamma   90.00
#
_symmetry.space_group_name_H-M   'P 1'
#
loop_
_entity.id
_entity.type
_entity.pdbx_description
1 polymer ?
#
loop_
_entity_poly.entity_id
_entity_poly.type
_entity_poly.pdbx_seq_one_letter_code
_entity_poly.pdbx_strand_id
1 'polypeptide(L)'
;MTNEINQKQYDKLDDVPSIMLRMKEIFYAVPDRHIKYAATKAFFGTKMTKGLFIQSHGVMMLSLVEKLKDLKVGFDNDTYIDVILQSLSYDPFIVNFNMNRLEKTIHELINMLVQYEATTHKSASCDIGRRGFDFQGERQEGRTLEEEEGQGRGCRSHY
;
A
#
# COMPACT_ATOMS: atom_id res chain seq x y z
N MET A 1 -40.34 28.12 51.80
CA MET A 1 -39.95 29.30 51.00
C MET A 1 -38.60 29.00 50.36
N THR A 2 -38.55 28.20 49.28
CA THR A 2 -37.30 27.84 48.56
C THR A 2 -37.60 27.26 47.17
N ASN A 3 -38.46 27.90 46.37
CA ASN A 3 -38.70 27.50 44.96
C ASN A 3 -38.45 28.63 43.95
N GLU A 4 -37.85 29.74 44.36
CA GLU A 4 -37.70 30.93 43.50
C GLU A 4 -36.28 31.17 42.98
N ILE A 5 -35.29 30.37 43.43
CA ILE A 5 -33.87 30.61 43.09
C ILE A 5 -33.43 29.89 41.79
N ASN A 6 -34.20 28.91 41.29
CA ASN A 6 -33.81 28.11 40.11
C ASN A 6 -34.52 28.46 38.79
N GLN A 7 -35.48 29.39 38.77
CA GLN A 7 -36.14 29.79 37.50
C GLN A 7 -35.47 30.98 36.82
N LYS A 8 -34.85 31.90 37.56
CA LYS A 8 -34.17 33.06 36.97
C LYS A 8 -32.87 32.75 36.22
N GLN A 9 -32.31 31.56 36.35
CA GLN A 9 -31.17 31.10 35.54
C GLN A 9 -31.60 30.53 34.19
N TYR A 10 -32.89 30.18 34.03
CA TYR A 10 -33.46 29.72 32.77
C TYR A 10 -34.09 30.83 31.93
N ASP A 11 -34.34 32.02 32.51
CA ASP A 11 -34.92 33.17 31.79
C ASP A 11 -33.95 33.91 30.85
N LYS A 12 -32.67 33.52 30.82
CA LYS A 12 -31.79 33.82 29.68
C LYS A 12 -31.93 32.71 28.64
N LEU A 13 -33.15 32.52 28.14
CA LEU A 13 -33.36 31.76 26.92
C LEU A 13 -32.76 32.59 25.80
N ASP A 14 -31.58 32.17 25.31
CA ASP A 14 -31.13 32.54 23.99
C ASP A 14 -32.31 32.31 23.01
N ASP A 15 -32.58 33.28 22.15
CA ASP A 15 -33.66 33.21 21.14
C ASP A 15 -33.63 31.85 20.41
N VAL A 16 -34.78 31.29 20.02
CA VAL A 16 -34.88 29.93 19.43
C VAL A 16 -33.91 29.75 18.23
N PRO A 17 -33.77 30.72 17.31
CA PRO A 17 -32.69 30.77 16.32
C PRO A 17 -31.28 30.64 16.87
N SER A 18 -30.96 31.24 18.01
CA SER A 18 -29.64 31.20 18.66
C SER A 18 -29.36 29.82 19.27
N ILE A 19 -30.36 29.18 19.88
CA ILE A 19 -30.25 27.79 20.35
C ILE A 19 -30.04 26.84 19.16
N MET A 20 -30.81 27.02 18.09
CA MET A 20 -30.68 26.23 16.87
C MET A 20 -29.31 26.41 16.21
N LEU A 21 -28.80 27.65 16.16
CA LEU A 21 -27.47 27.96 15.62
C LEU A 21 -26.37 27.29 16.45
N ARG A 22 -26.43 27.40 17.78
CA ARG A 22 -25.46 26.76 18.68
C ARG A 22 -25.51 25.24 18.59
N MET A 23 -26.72 24.65 18.50
CA MET A 23 -26.86 23.21 18.26
C MET A 23 -26.24 22.80 16.93
N LYS A 24 -26.47 23.59 15.87
CA LYS A 24 -25.91 23.37 14.54
C LYS A 24 -24.38 23.40 14.58
N GLU A 25 -23.79 24.41 15.20
CA GLU A 25 -22.35 24.54 15.38
C GLU A 25 -21.77 23.35 16.15
N ILE A 26 -22.39 22.93 17.26
CA ILE A 26 -21.94 21.76 18.03
C ILE A 26 -22.07 20.47 17.21
N PHE A 27 -23.21 20.24 16.57
CA PHE A 27 -23.46 19.01 15.80
C PHE A 27 -22.60 18.88 14.55
N TYR A 28 -22.16 19.97 13.92
CA TYR A 28 -21.23 19.89 12.79
C TYR A 28 -19.76 19.95 13.23
N ALA A 29 -19.42 20.68 14.29
CA ALA A 29 -18.04 20.80 14.77
C ALA A 29 -17.55 19.56 15.55
N VAL A 30 -18.42 18.91 16.33
CA VAL A 30 -18.04 17.75 17.16
C VAL A 30 -17.70 16.52 16.29
N PRO A 31 -18.49 16.14 15.27
CA PRO A 31 -18.12 15.05 14.36
C PRO A 31 -16.84 15.34 13.59
N ASP A 32 -16.67 16.57 13.10
CA ASP A 32 -15.48 16.97 12.34
C ASP A 32 -14.20 16.84 13.18
N ARG A 33 -14.18 17.37 14.41
CA ARG A 33 -13.03 17.24 15.32
C ARG A 33 -12.74 15.79 15.70
N HIS A 34 -13.78 15.01 16.02
CA HIS A 34 -13.60 13.61 16.42
C HIS A 34 -13.04 12.75 15.27
N ILE A 35 -13.57 12.93 14.06
CA ILE A 35 -13.11 12.18 12.87
C ILE A 35 -11.67 12.56 12.52
N LYS A 36 -11.32 13.85 12.55
CA LYS A 36 -9.94 14.34 12.38
C LYS A 36 -8.99 13.74 13.41
N TYR A 37 -9.37 13.75 14.68
CA TYR A 37 -8.58 13.16 15.75
C TYR A 37 -8.36 11.66 15.53
N ALA A 38 -9.42 10.90 15.21
CA ALA A 38 -9.32 9.47 14.96
C ALA A 38 -8.41 9.14 13.77
N ALA A 39 -8.53 9.88 12.66
CA ALA A 39 -7.66 9.73 11.48
C ALA A 39 -6.20 10.05 11.82
N THR A 40 -5.97 11.16 12.53
CA THR A 40 -4.62 11.58 12.96
C THR A 40 -4.00 10.54 13.88
N LYS A 41 -4.75 10.05 14.87
CA LYS A 41 -4.31 8.99 15.79
C LYS A 41 -3.96 7.71 15.04
N ALA A 42 -4.75 7.31 14.05
CA ALA A 42 -4.45 6.14 13.22
C ALA A 42 -3.18 6.35 12.39
N PHE A 43 -2.98 7.54 11.80
CA PHE A 43 -1.80 7.84 11.01
C PHE A 43 -0.49 7.79 11.82
N PHE A 44 -0.44 8.45 12.97
CA PHE A 44 0.76 8.44 13.82
C PHE A 44 0.96 7.12 14.61
N GLY A 45 -0.13 6.39 14.87
CA GLY A 45 -0.10 5.15 15.64
C GLY A 45 0.17 3.89 14.83
N THR A 46 -0.03 3.93 13.51
CA THR A 46 0.21 2.78 12.63
C THR A 46 1.69 2.46 12.58
N LYS A 47 2.04 1.21 12.91
CA LYS A 47 3.40 0.67 12.81
C LYS A 47 3.35 -0.65 12.03
N MET A 48 4.38 -0.87 11.22
CA MET A 48 4.50 -2.09 10.43
C MET A 48 4.82 -3.27 11.33
N THR A 49 3.95 -4.29 11.34
CA THR A 49 4.22 -5.57 12.01
C THR A 49 5.34 -6.30 11.27
N LYS A 50 6.31 -6.84 12.02
CA LYS A 50 7.41 -7.64 11.45
C LYS A 50 6.85 -8.83 10.67
N GLY A 51 7.32 -9.01 9.43
CA GLY A 51 6.92 -10.12 8.55
C GLY A 51 5.73 -9.82 7.62
N LEU A 52 5.11 -8.64 7.71
CA LEU A 52 4.20 -8.16 6.66
C LEU A 52 4.98 -7.57 5.48
N PHE A 53 4.33 -7.49 4.32
CA PHE A 53 4.92 -6.90 3.11
C PHE A 53 5.03 -5.37 3.24
N ILE A 54 6.19 -4.83 2.86
CA ILE A 54 6.51 -3.40 2.94
C ILE A 54 5.56 -2.60 2.02
N GLN A 55 5.26 -3.12 0.83
CA GLN A 55 4.35 -2.51 -0.14
C GLN A 55 2.92 -2.39 0.40
N SER A 56 2.40 -3.46 1.02
CA SER A 56 1.06 -3.46 1.61
C SER A 56 0.93 -2.39 2.71
N HIS A 57 1.95 -2.29 3.56
CA HIS A 57 2.03 -1.25 4.58
C HIS A 57 2.09 0.16 3.98
N GLY A 58 2.88 0.36 2.92
CA GLY A 58 2.97 1.63 2.19
C GLY A 58 1.61 2.08 1.62
N VAL A 59 0.86 1.18 0.99
CA VAL A 59 -0.48 1.47 0.45
C VAL A 59 -1.45 1.83 1.58
N MET A 60 -1.41 1.13 2.71
CA MET A 60 -2.23 1.47 3.88
C MET A 60 -1.92 2.88 4.37
N MET A 61 -0.64 3.25 4.49
CA MET A 61 -0.25 4.60 4.91
C MET A 61 -0.70 5.68 3.91
N LEU A 62 -0.62 5.42 2.60
CA LEU A 62 -1.14 6.33 1.58
C LEU A 62 -2.65 6.57 1.76
N SER A 63 -3.44 5.53 2.02
CA SER A 63 -4.88 5.67 2.27
C SER A 63 -5.20 6.53 3.49
N LEU A 64 -4.37 6.47 4.55
CA LEU A 64 -4.50 7.33 5.73
C LEU A 64 -4.17 8.79 5.40
N VAL A 65 -3.17 9.04 4.54
CA VAL A 65 -2.85 10.38 4.07
C VAL A 65 -4.00 10.98 3.25
N GLU A 66 -4.54 10.22 2.31
CA GLU A 66 -5.70 10.67 1.50
C GLU A 66 -6.88 11.03 2.40
N LYS A 67 -7.18 10.18 3.39
CA LYS A 67 -8.21 10.46 4.39
C LYS A 67 -7.94 11.75 5.19
N LEU A 68 -6.69 12.02 5.56
CA LEU A 68 -6.33 13.25 6.26
C LEU A 68 -6.49 14.49 5.36
N LYS A 69 -6.14 14.38 4.07
CA LYS A 69 -6.35 15.44 3.07
C LYS A 69 -7.83 15.73 2.86
N ASP A 70 -8.66 14.70 2.75
CA ASP A 70 -10.12 14.83 2.62
C ASP A 70 -10.74 15.55 3.83
N LEU A 71 -10.22 15.23 5.02
CA LEU A 71 -10.60 15.89 6.27
C LEU A 71 -9.95 17.28 6.43
N LYS A 72 -9.19 17.78 5.45
CA LYS A 72 -8.48 19.06 5.49
C LYS A 72 -7.56 19.20 6.71
N VAL A 73 -6.95 18.10 7.14
CA VAL A 73 -5.87 18.12 8.13
C VAL A 73 -4.59 18.48 7.38
N GLY A 74 -4.09 19.69 7.62
CA GLY A 74 -2.93 20.23 6.94
C GLY A 74 -1.63 19.76 7.58
N PHE A 75 -0.96 18.80 6.94
CA PHE A 75 0.47 18.54 7.13
C PHE A 75 1.21 18.85 5.84
N ASP A 76 2.46 19.26 5.94
CA ASP A 76 3.36 19.36 4.81
C ASP A 76 3.73 17.96 4.27
N ASN A 77 4.18 17.91 3.03
CA ASN A 77 4.55 16.67 2.36
C ASN A 77 5.67 15.92 3.09
N ASP A 78 6.62 16.65 3.67
CA ASP A 78 7.77 16.07 4.37
C ASP A 78 7.32 15.40 5.67
N THR A 79 6.41 16.02 6.43
CA THR A 79 5.80 15.42 7.62
C THR A 79 5.10 14.11 7.28
N TYR A 80 4.35 14.05 6.15
CA TYR A 80 3.74 12.79 5.74
C TYR A 80 4.78 11.71 5.44
N ILE A 81 5.84 12.06 4.71
CA ILE A 81 6.94 11.15 4.38
C ILE A 81 7.65 10.66 5.63
N ASP A 82 7.98 11.56 6.56
CA ASP A 82 8.67 11.23 7.80
C ASP A 82 7.87 10.27 8.66
N VAL A 83 6.56 10.47 8.78
CA VAL A 83 5.69 9.56 9.54
C VAL A 83 5.57 8.20 8.84
N ILE A 84 5.51 8.17 7.50
CA ILE A 84 5.53 6.93 6.74
C ILE A 84 6.84 6.18 6.99
N LEU A 85 7.99 6.83 6.87
CA LEU A 85 9.30 6.22 7.15
C LEU A 85 9.40 5.71 8.59
N GLN A 86 8.95 6.50 9.57
CA GLN A 86 8.90 6.08 10.99
C GLN A 86 7.93 4.94 11.28
N SER A 87 6.93 4.73 10.43
CA SER A 87 5.99 3.61 10.57
C SER A 87 6.59 2.29 10.07
N LEU A 88 7.61 2.35 9.22
CA LEU A 88 8.34 1.19 8.74
C LEU A 88 9.28 0.70 9.84
N SER A 89 9.31 -0.61 10.05
CA SER A 89 10.27 -1.27 10.94
C SER A 89 11.54 -1.71 10.19
N TYR A 90 11.89 -1.04 9.09
CA TYR A 90 12.85 -1.53 8.10
C TYR A 90 13.98 -0.53 7.81
N ASP A 91 15.07 -0.67 8.55
CA ASP A 91 16.20 0.27 8.55
C ASP A 91 16.96 0.39 7.22
N PRO A 92 17.21 -0.69 6.42
CA PRO A 92 18.00 -0.56 5.19
C PRO A 92 17.37 0.34 4.13
N PHE A 93 16.05 0.32 3.98
CA PHE A 93 15.34 1.21 3.06
C PHE A 93 15.43 2.66 3.54
N ILE A 94 15.23 2.91 4.83
CA ILE A 94 15.24 4.25 5.42
C ILE A 94 16.61 4.92 5.22
N VAL A 95 17.70 4.18 5.47
CA VAL A 95 19.06 4.68 5.23
C VAL A 95 19.27 5.01 3.75
N ASN A 96 18.86 4.13 2.84
CA ASN A 96 18.98 4.38 1.40
C ASN A 96 18.14 5.58 0.94
N PHE A 97 16.94 5.77 1.48
CA PHE A 97 16.08 6.92 1.20
C PHE A 97 16.72 8.22 1.66
N ASN A 98 17.22 8.26 2.91
CA ASN A 98 17.85 9.43 3.50
C ASN A 98 19.13 9.87 2.78
N MET A 99 19.84 8.94 2.13
CA MET A 99 21.05 9.25 1.37
C MET A 99 20.74 9.79 -0.04
N ASN A 100 19.59 9.43 -0.62
CA ASN A 100 19.19 9.79 -1.99
C ASN A 100 18.22 10.99 -2.03
N ARG A 101 18.38 11.96 -1.12
CA ARG A 101 17.49 13.13 -0.89
C ARG A 101 17.22 13.98 -2.15
N LEU A 102 16.29 13.50 -2.97
CA LEU A 102 15.56 14.29 -3.95
C LEU A 102 14.22 14.69 -3.31
N GLU A 103 13.68 15.83 -3.70
CA GLU A 103 12.29 16.16 -3.39
C GLU A 103 11.41 15.02 -3.91
N LYS A 104 10.69 14.34 -3.00
CA LYS A 104 9.87 13.18 -3.33
C LYS A 104 8.44 13.43 -2.93
N THR A 105 7.53 12.99 -3.76
CA THR A 105 6.11 12.87 -3.43
C THR A 105 5.86 11.57 -2.68
N ILE A 106 4.74 11.52 -1.94
CA ILE A 106 4.31 10.30 -1.24
C ILE A 106 4.12 9.14 -2.22
N HIS A 107 3.58 9.38 -3.41
CA HIS A 107 3.41 8.34 -4.43
C HIS A 107 4.75 7.76 -4.91
N GLU A 108 5.78 8.60 -5.07
CA GLU A 108 7.12 8.12 -5.41
C GLU A 108 7.73 7.29 -4.29
N LEU A 109 7.53 7.68 -3.03
CA LEU A 109 7.93 6.87 -1.88
C LEU A 109 7.28 5.47 -1.94
N ILE A 110 5.96 5.38 -2.19
CA ILE A 110 5.27 4.09 -2.30
C ILE A 110 5.83 3.26 -3.47
N ASN A 111 6.08 3.88 -4.62
CA ASN A 111 6.68 3.18 -5.76
C ASN A 111 8.09 2.64 -5.45
N MET A 112 8.90 3.40 -4.71
CA MET A 112 10.20 2.93 -4.26
C MET A 112 10.09 1.75 -3.30
N LEU A 113 9.12 1.76 -2.38
CA LEU A 113 8.87 0.64 -1.48
C LEU A 113 8.51 -0.63 -2.28
N VAL A 114 7.65 -0.51 -3.29
CA VAL A 114 7.27 -1.63 -4.19
C VAL A 114 8.49 -2.18 -4.93
N GLN A 115 9.32 -1.31 -5.52
CA GLN A 115 10.51 -1.72 -6.25
C GLN A 115 11.53 -2.38 -5.33
N TYR A 116 11.73 -1.80 -4.15
CA TYR A 116 12.66 -2.32 -3.15
C TYR A 116 12.28 -3.75 -2.75
N GLU A 117 11.00 -3.97 -2.41
CA GLU A 117 10.49 -5.29 -2.05
C GLU A 117 10.65 -6.32 -3.19
N ALA A 118 10.37 -5.91 -4.44
CA ALA A 118 10.59 -6.76 -5.61
C ALA A 118 12.07 -7.16 -5.79
N THR A 119 13.00 -6.27 -5.47
CA THR A 119 14.45 -6.58 -5.54
C THR A 119 14.92 -7.48 -4.39
N THR A 120 14.39 -7.32 -3.18
CA THR A 120 14.79 -8.11 -2.00
C THR A 120 14.19 -9.51 -1.97
N HIS A 121 13.01 -9.73 -2.57
CA HIS A 121 12.45 -11.08 -2.70
C HIS A 121 13.04 -11.88 -3.88
N LYS A 122 13.71 -11.21 -4.82
CA LYS A 122 14.36 -11.85 -5.96
C LYS A 122 15.69 -12.52 -5.59
N SER A 123 16.34 -12.09 -4.51
CA SER A 123 17.60 -12.68 -4.04
C SER A 123 17.44 -13.96 -3.20
N ALA A 124 16.22 -14.36 -2.83
CA ALA A 124 15.98 -15.65 -2.16
C ALA A 124 15.76 -16.83 -3.14
N SER A 125 15.67 -16.55 -4.45
CA SER A 125 15.51 -17.59 -5.49
C SER A 125 16.78 -17.80 -6.33
N CYS A 126 17.84 -17.03 -6.12
CA CYS A 126 19.12 -17.27 -6.79
C CYS A 126 20.08 -18.11 -5.93
N ASP A 127 19.60 -19.27 -5.48
CA ASP A 127 20.45 -20.36 -4.99
C ASP A 127 19.88 -21.72 -5.44
N ILE A 128 19.63 -21.88 -6.74
CA ILE A 128 19.58 -23.21 -7.36
C ILE A 128 20.33 -23.18 -8.69
N GLY A 129 21.57 -23.66 -8.62
CA GLY A 129 22.22 -24.45 -9.67
C GLY A 129 22.54 -23.76 -10.98
N ARG A 130 23.80 -23.31 -11.14
CA ARG A 130 24.46 -23.43 -12.44
C ARG A 130 24.49 -24.91 -12.84
N ARG A 131 23.56 -25.34 -13.70
CA ARG A 131 23.80 -26.43 -14.65
C ARG A 131 23.51 -25.88 -16.03
N GLY A 132 24.56 -25.84 -16.85
CA GLY A 132 24.56 -25.25 -18.18
C GLY A 132 23.51 -25.92 -19.08
N PHE A 133 22.92 -25.10 -19.93
CA PHE A 133 22.22 -25.54 -21.11
C PHE A 133 22.94 -24.94 -22.31
N ASP A 134 23.73 -25.78 -22.97
CA ASP A 134 24.30 -25.49 -24.28
C ASP A 134 23.16 -25.44 -25.31
N PHE A 135 22.94 -24.27 -25.89
CA PHE A 135 22.13 -24.11 -27.09
C PHE A 135 23.06 -24.21 -28.30
N GLN A 136 23.17 -25.40 -28.89
CA GLN A 136 23.79 -25.56 -30.19
C GLN A 136 22.68 -25.47 -31.25
N GLY A 137 22.53 -24.28 -31.83
CA GLY A 137 21.72 -24.05 -33.00
C GLY A 137 22.59 -24.07 -34.25
N GLU A 138 22.34 -25.02 -35.16
CA GLU A 138 22.75 -24.93 -36.56
C GLU A 138 21.57 -25.30 -37.45
N ARG A 139 21.41 -24.50 -38.53
CA ARG A 139 20.28 -24.51 -39.45
C ARG A 139 20.80 -24.80 -40.87
N GLN A 140 20.24 -25.86 -41.48
CA GLN A 140 20.13 -26.21 -42.94
C GLN A 140 21.46 -26.54 -43.66
N GLU A 141 21.54 -27.48 -44.62
CA GLU A 141 20.78 -27.61 -45.87
C GLU A 141 21.17 -28.91 -46.63
N GLY A 142 20.26 -29.53 -47.40
CA GLY A 142 20.62 -30.20 -48.67
C GLY A 142 20.40 -31.72 -48.84
N ARG A 143 19.52 -32.08 -49.82
CA ARG A 143 19.56 -33.19 -50.82
C ARG A 143 19.69 -34.65 -50.33
N THR A 144 19.17 -35.71 -50.95
CA THR A 144 18.24 -36.05 -52.06
C THR A 144 17.95 -37.55 -51.88
N LEU A 145 16.78 -37.99 -52.33
CA LEU A 145 16.25 -39.35 -52.56
C LEU A 145 17.28 -40.49 -52.71
N GLU A 146 17.02 -41.63 -52.05
CA GLU A 146 17.06 -42.96 -52.68
C GLU A 146 15.91 -43.83 -52.12
N GLU A 147 15.02 -44.26 -53.02
CA GLU A 147 14.23 -45.48 -52.90
C GLU A 147 15.20 -46.68 -52.91
N GLU A 148 14.90 -47.73 -52.16
CA GLU A 148 14.97 -49.09 -52.71
C GLU A 148 13.98 -50.03 -52.01
N GLU A 149 13.35 -50.83 -52.87
CA GLU A 149 12.32 -51.82 -52.63
C GLU A 149 12.79 -53.02 -51.79
N GLY A 150 11.83 -53.83 -51.32
CA GLY A 150 12.13 -55.24 -51.07
C GLY A 150 11.10 -56.00 -50.24
N GLN A 151 10.29 -56.82 -50.93
CA GLN A 151 9.69 -58.10 -50.51
C GLN A 151 9.68 -58.43 -49.00
N GLY A 152 8.56 -58.74 -48.35
CA GLY A 152 7.41 -59.48 -48.82
C GLY A 152 7.13 -60.67 -47.89
N ARG A 153 5.83 -61.04 -47.79
CA ARG A 153 5.26 -62.28 -47.19
C ARG A 153 5.40 -62.33 -45.65
N GLY A 154 4.33 -62.37 -44.86
CA GLY A 154 3.08 -63.07 -45.05
C GLY A 154 2.98 -64.13 -43.96
N CYS A 155 1.96 -64.04 -43.10
CA CYS A 155 1.15 -65.16 -42.61
C CYS A 155 0.08 -64.66 -41.62
N ARG A 156 -1.17 -64.75 -42.09
CA ARG A 156 -2.39 -65.16 -41.36
C ARG A 156 -2.08 -66.12 -40.21
N SER A 157 -2.91 -66.34 -39.20
CA SER A 157 -4.25 -65.91 -38.78
C SER A 157 -4.47 -66.70 -37.48
N HIS A 158 -5.24 -66.12 -36.58
CA HIS A 158 -6.13 -66.76 -35.59
C HIS A 158 -5.97 -68.26 -35.33
N TYR A 159 -5.75 -68.59 -34.06
CA TYR A 159 -6.77 -69.27 -33.24
C TYR A 159 -6.87 -68.57 -31.89
#